data_AF-A0A395JYR8-F1
#
_entry.id   AF-A0A395JYR8-F1
#
_cell.length_a   1.000
_cell.length_b   1.000
_cell.length_c   1.000
_cell.angle_alpha   90.00
_cell.angle_beta   90.00
_cell.angle_gamma   90.00
#
_symmetry.space_group_name_H-M   'P 1'
#
loop_
_entity.id
_entity.type
_entity.pdbx_description
1 polymer ?
#
loop_
_entity_poly.entity_id
_entity_poly.type
_entity_poly.pdbx_seq_one_letter_code
_entity_poly.pdbx_strand_id
1 'polypeptide(L)'
;MGLGAGHVLDMINRMKQNRAQRPSNRSKFKENNRDGIYSSDKKSRQPNFKTVPEKELIEIKNRIRERAKTEQKKERIIIGISILFGIISLIGFLI
;
A
#
# COMPACT_ATOMS: atom_id res chain seq x y z
N MET A 1 8.41 30.35 -49.27
CA MET A 1 7.95 29.60 -48.08
C MET A 1 6.59 30.16 -47.68
N GLY A 2 5.52 29.38 -47.87
CA GLY A 2 4.14 29.88 -47.79
C GLY A 2 3.73 30.20 -46.35
N LEU A 3 3.48 31.49 -46.09
CA LEU A 3 3.11 32.06 -44.79
C LEU A 3 1.81 31.52 -44.16
N GLY A 4 1.09 30.60 -44.82
CA GLY A 4 -0.16 30.02 -44.33
C GLY A 4 -0.11 28.53 -43.96
N ALA A 5 0.83 27.76 -44.52
CA ALA A 5 0.81 26.30 -44.38
C ALA A 5 1.13 25.82 -42.96
N GLY A 6 2.05 26.50 -42.27
CA GLY A 6 2.41 26.20 -40.88
C GLY A 6 1.28 26.53 -39.89
N HIS A 7 0.58 27.64 -40.10
CA HIS A 7 -0.56 28.04 -39.26
C HIS A 7 -1.76 27.11 -39.43
N VAL A 8 -2.04 26.65 -40.65
CA VAL A 8 -3.09 25.65 -40.90
C VAL A 8 -2.73 24.32 -40.24
N LEU A 9 -1.46 23.89 -40.32
CA LEU A 9 -1.01 22.66 -39.67
C LEU A 9 -1.08 22.75 -38.14
N ASP A 10 -0.69 23.89 -37.56
CA ASP A 10 -0.82 24.12 -36.11
C ASP A 10 -2.29 24.08 -35.67
N MET A 11 -3.18 24.72 -36.44
CA MET A 11 -4.62 24.68 -36.17
C MET A 11 -5.18 23.25 -36.20
N ILE A 12 -4.79 22.44 -37.19
CA ILE A 12 -5.17 21.03 -37.28
C ILE A 12 -4.69 20.24 -36.06
N ASN A 13 -3.44 20.46 -35.63
CA ASN A 13 -2.87 19.78 -34.47
C ASN A 13 -3.58 20.16 -33.17
N ARG A 14 -3.90 21.45 -32.97
CA ARG A 14 -4.69 21.92 -31.83
C ARG A 14 -6.09 21.32 -31.81
N MET A 15 -6.77 21.23 -32.95
CA MET A 15 -8.08 20.59 -33.04
C MET A 15 -8.04 19.09 -32.69
N LYS A 16 -7.00 18.38 -33.14
CA LYS A 16 -6.80 16.96 -32.78
C LYS A 16 -6.59 16.77 -31.28
N GLN A 17 -5.75 17.62 -30.66
CA GLN A 17 -5.52 17.59 -29.21
C GLN A 17 -6.80 17.89 -28.41
N ASN A 18 -7.56 18.92 -28.81
CA ASN A 18 -8.82 19.26 -28.18
C ASN A 18 -9.86 18.14 -28.30
N ARG A 19 -9.89 17.43 -29.43
CA ARG A 19 -10.76 16.26 -29.62
C ARG A 19 -10.36 15.10 -28.71
N ALA A 20 -9.07 14.84 -28.52
CA ALA A 20 -8.58 13.79 -27.63
C ALA A 20 -8.87 14.08 -26.15
N GLN A 21 -8.86 15.35 -25.74
CA GLN A 21 -9.14 15.76 -24.36
C GLN A 21 -10.63 15.79 -23.97
N ARG A 22 -11.54 15.56 -24.93
CA ARG A 22 -13.00 15.54 -24.68
C ARG A 22 -13.33 14.57 -23.56
N PRO A 23 -14.21 14.92 -22.61
CA PRO A 23 -14.64 14.03 -21.53
C PRO A 23 -15.16 12.68 -22.01
N SER A 24 -15.75 12.61 -23.22
CA SER A 24 -16.20 11.37 -23.85
C SER A 24 -15.07 10.40 -24.23
N ASN A 25 -13.87 10.91 -24.49
CA ASN A 25 -12.68 10.14 -24.89
C ASN A 25 -11.76 9.82 -23.70
N ARG A 26 -11.99 10.46 -22.54
CA ARG A 26 -11.33 10.07 -21.31
C ARG A 26 -11.81 8.67 -20.96
N SER A 27 -10.89 7.77 -20.61
CA SER A 27 -11.28 6.49 -20.02
C SER A 27 -12.11 6.79 -18.79
N LYS A 28 -13.44 6.57 -18.87
CA LYS A 28 -14.28 6.64 -17.67
C LYS A 28 -13.65 5.70 -16.64
N PHE A 29 -13.50 6.18 -15.42
CA PHE A 29 -13.21 5.29 -14.31
C PHE A 29 -14.25 4.18 -14.36
N LYS A 30 -13.81 2.93 -14.57
CA LYS A 30 -14.71 1.76 -14.53
C LYS A 30 -15.09 1.56 -13.07
N GLU A 31 -15.95 2.44 -12.58
CA GLU A 31 -16.41 2.48 -11.19
C GLU A 31 -17.12 1.17 -10.82
N ASN A 32 -17.66 0.48 -11.83
CA ASN A 32 -18.36 -0.78 -11.68
C ASN A 32 -17.45 -2.03 -11.78
N ASN A 33 -16.24 -1.96 -11.21
CA ASN A 33 -15.46 -3.15 -10.83
C ASN A 33 -15.71 -3.51 -9.34
N ARG A 34 -16.86 -3.10 -8.78
CA ARG A 34 -17.27 -3.38 -7.40
C ARG A 34 -18.04 -4.69 -7.23
N ASP A 35 -18.06 -5.57 -8.23
CA ASP A 35 -18.67 -6.91 -8.16
C ASP A 35 -17.89 -7.91 -7.29
N GLY A 36 -17.29 -7.46 -6.18
CA GLY A 36 -16.42 -8.38 -5.46
C GLY A 36 -16.07 -8.14 -4.01
N ILE A 37 -16.64 -7.16 -3.32
CA ILE A 37 -16.41 -7.08 -1.87
C ILE A 37 -17.61 -7.62 -1.08
N TYR A 38 -18.84 -7.45 -1.60
CA TYR A 38 -20.08 -7.82 -0.90
C TYR A 38 -21.03 -8.73 -1.69
N SER A 39 -20.58 -9.31 -2.81
CA SER A 39 -21.38 -10.28 -3.56
C SER A 39 -21.54 -11.57 -2.75
N SER A 40 -22.77 -11.93 -2.37
CA SER A 40 -23.10 -13.18 -1.69
C SER A 40 -22.73 -14.43 -2.50
N ASP A 41 -22.59 -14.29 -3.82
CA ASP A 41 -22.27 -15.38 -4.76
C ASP A 41 -20.78 -15.54 -5.07
N LYS A 42 -19.89 -15.00 -4.22
CA LYS A 42 -18.49 -15.40 -4.30
C LYS A 42 -18.33 -16.78 -3.68
N LYS A 43 -18.32 -17.81 -4.53
CA LYS A 43 -17.41 -18.96 -4.35
C LYS A 43 -15.99 -18.40 -4.34
N SER A 44 -15.59 -17.75 -3.25
CA SER A 44 -14.21 -17.38 -3.03
C SER A 44 -13.45 -18.70 -3.04
N ARG A 45 -12.54 -18.86 -4.00
CA ARG A 45 -11.59 -19.96 -3.96
C ARG A 45 -10.79 -19.74 -2.69
N GLN A 46 -11.15 -20.46 -1.63
CA GLN A 46 -10.40 -20.39 -0.39
C GLN A 46 -8.95 -20.76 -0.72
N PRO A 47 -7.97 -19.97 -0.27
CA PRO A 47 -6.57 -20.32 -0.47
C PRO A 47 -6.34 -21.70 0.16
N ASN A 48 -5.87 -22.64 -0.66
CA ASN A 48 -5.57 -23.98 -0.20
C ASN A 48 -4.19 -23.95 0.47
N PHE A 49 -4.17 -24.04 1.80
CA PHE A 49 -2.93 -23.99 2.57
C PHE A 49 -2.29 -25.38 2.61
N LYS A 50 -0.96 -25.41 2.49
CA LYS A 50 -0.20 -26.65 2.71
C LYS A 50 -0.31 -27.05 4.18
N THR A 51 -0.73 -28.29 4.43
CA THR A 51 -0.72 -28.88 5.76
C THR A 51 0.68 -29.37 6.11
N VAL A 52 1.03 -29.29 7.39
CA VAL A 52 2.35 -29.68 7.92
C VAL A 52 2.12 -30.78 8.96
N PRO A 53 2.97 -31.81 9.06
CA PRO A 53 2.86 -32.83 10.10
C PRO A 53 2.84 -32.22 11.51
N GLU A 54 2.13 -32.84 12.45
CA GLU A 54 1.95 -32.28 13.80
C GLU A 54 3.26 -32.01 14.55
N LYS A 55 4.24 -32.90 14.40
CA LYS A 55 5.57 -32.75 15.04
C LYS A 55 6.27 -31.48 14.57
N GLU A 56 6.31 -31.26 13.26
CA GLU A 56 6.89 -30.07 12.64
C GLU A 56 6.09 -28.81 12.99
N LEU A 57 4.76 -28.91 13.08
CA LEU A 57 3.90 -27.81 13.49
C LEU A 57 4.22 -27.33 14.91
N ILE A 58 4.45 -28.25 15.84
CA ILE A 58 4.81 -27.94 17.23
C ILE A 58 6.17 -27.22 17.27
N GLU A 59 7.16 -27.72 16.52
CA GLU A 59 8.47 -27.10 16.43
C GLU A 59 8.40 -25.67 15.87
N ILE A 60 7.65 -25.48 14.78
CA ILE A 60 7.43 -24.16 14.16
C ILE A 60 6.77 -23.22 15.16
N LYS A 61 5.72 -23.66 15.86
CA LYS A 61 5.03 -22.85 16.88
C LYS A 61 5.96 -22.45 18.02
N ASN A 62 6.75 -23.38 18.53
CA ASN A 62 7.69 -23.10 19.61
C ASN A 62 8.76 -22.11 19.17
N ARG A 63 9.33 -22.28 17.97
CA ARG A 63 10.29 -21.34 17.40
C ARG A 63 9.71 -19.93 17.23
N ILE A 64 8.46 -19.81 16.78
CA ILE A 64 7.78 -18.50 16.67
C ILE A 64 7.61 -17.87 18.06
N ARG A 65 7.16 -18.65 19.05
CA ARG A 65 6.96 -18.16 20.43
C ARG A 65 8.27 -17.67 21.06
N GLU A 66 9.35 -18.44 20.92
CA GLU A 66 10.63 -18.04 21.51
C GLU A 66 11.19 -16.78 20.85
N ARG A 67 11.12 -16.68 19.51
CA ARG A 67 11.48 -15.45 18.80
C ARG A 67 10.65 -14.25 19.26
N ALA A 68 9.33 -14.42 19.38
CA ALA A 68 8.45 -13.35 19.83
C ALA A 68 8.79 -12.90 21.26
N LYS A 69 9.08 -13.83 22.18
CA LYS A 69 9.50 -13.50 23.55
C LYS A 69 10.83 -12.73 23.57
N THR A 70 11.81 -13.13 22.75
CA THR A 70 13.09 -12.44 22.69
C THR A 70 12.95 -11.03 22.14
N GLU A 71 12.13 -10.83 21.11
CA GLU A 71 11.90 -9.50 20.54
C GLU A 71 11.12 -8.61 21.53
N GLN A 72 10.09 -9.13 22.19
CA GLN A 72 9.37 -8.38 23.23
C GLN A 72 10.27 -7.93 24.38
N LYS A 73 11.24 -8.76 24.79
CA LYS A 73 12.21 -8.38 25.82
C LYS A 73 13.09 -7.22 25.36
N LYS A 74 13.60 -7.28 24.12
CA LYS A 74 14.40 -6.20 23.52
C LYS A 74 13.59 -4.91 23.41
N GLU A 75 12.36 -4.97 22.90
CA GLU A 75 11.48 -3.82 22.79
C GLU A 75 11.24 -3.15 24.14
N ARG A 76 10.95 -3.93 25.20
CA ARG A 76 10.75 -3.38 26.55
C ARG A 76 11.99 -2.67 27.08
N ILE A 77 13.19 -3.22 26.83
CA ILE A 77 14.45 -2.59 27.23
C ILE A 77 14.65 -1.27 26.48
N ILE A 78 14.45 -1.26 25.15
CA ILE A 78 14.60 -0.06 24.33
C ILE A 78 13.61 1.04 24.75
N ILE A 79 12.34 0.67 24.97
CA ILE A 79 11.30 1.59 25.46
C ILE A 79 11.68 2.14 26.84
N GLY A 80 12.13 1.27 27.76
CA GLY A 80 12.55 1.69 29.09
C GLY A 80 13.70 2.70 29.05
N ILE A 81 14.73 2.44 28.24
CA ILE A 81 15.85 3.35 28.02
C ILE A 81 15.38 4.67 27.41
N SER A 82 14.49 4.61 26.41
CA SER A 82 13.95 5.81 25.75
C SER A 82 13.17 6.69 26.71
N ILE A 83 12.34 6.10 27.59
CA ILE A 83 11.59 6.82 28.62
C ILE A 83 12.56 7.45 29.63
N LEU A 84 13.58 6.73 30.08
CA LEU A 84 14.58 7.25 31.01
C LEU A 84 15.28 8.50 30.46
N PHE A 85 15.77 8.44 29.22
CA PHE A 85 16.38 9.59 28.56
C PHE A 85 15.40 10.74 28.36
N GLY A 86 14.14 10.45 28.01
CA GLY A 86 13.09 11.46 27.90
C GLY A 86 12.86 12.22 29.22
N ILE A 87 12.81 11.50 30.34
CA ILE A 87 12.64 12.10 31.68
C ILE A 87 13.85 12.95 32.04
N ILE A 88 15.08 12.45 31.85
CA ILE A 88 16.31 13.20 32.13
C ILE A 88 16.35 14.50 31.31
N SER A 89 16.00 14.44 30.02
CA SER A 89 15.94 15.61 29.16
C SER A 89 14.91 16.64 29.60
N LEU A 90 13.73 16.19 30.09
CA LEU A 90 12.70 17.08 30.62
C LEU A 90 13.15 17.78 31.91
N ILE A 91 13.77 17.03 32.83
CA ILE A 91 14.31 17.60 34.08
C ILE A 91 15.41 18.61 33.77
N GLY A 92 16.35 18.28 32.88
CA GLY A 92 17.42 19.20 32.47
C GLY A 92 16.95 20.42 31.68
N PHE A 93 15.72 20.40 31.14
CA PHE A 93 15.11 21.59 30.52
C PHE A 93 14.38 22.48 31.54
N LEU A 94 13.87 21.89 32.63
CA LEU A 94 13.14 22.60 33.68
C LEU A 94 14.05 23.28 34.70
N ILE A 95 15.27 22.78 34.89
CA ILE A 95 16.33 23.35 35.72
C ILE A 95 17.14 24.36 34.89
#